data_AF-A0A3D0FT68-F1
#
_entry.id   AF-A0A3D0FT68-F1
#
_cell.length_a   1.000
_cell.length_b   1.000
_cell.length_c   1.000
_cell.angle_alpha   90.00
_cell.angle_beta   90.00
_cell.angle_gamma   90.00
#
_symmetry.space_group_name_H-M   'P 1'
#
loop_
_entity.id
_entity.type
_entity.pdbx_description
1 polymer ?
#
loop_
_entity_poly.entity_id
_entity_poly.type
_entity_poly.pdbx_seq_one_letter_code
_entity_poly.pdbx_strand_id
1 'polypeptide(L)' 'GHAEEGQVWITLQTHKNIVAVASLKELAAIVLVKGFVPEAETVEAAMAEGIPLLGSDLGAFEISGKLYDLLK' A
#
# COMPACT_ATOMS: atom_id res chain seq x y z
N GLY A 1 -6.67 8.82 -8.09
CA GLY A 1 -7.55 7.79 -7.50
C GLY A 1 -8.40 8.41 -6.40
N HIS A 2 -9.47 7.72 -5.99
CA HIS A 2 -10.46 8.20 -5.02
C HIS A 2 -10.14 7.82 -3.56
N ALA A 3 -8.90 7.41 -3.26
CA ALA A 3 -8.51 7.08 -1.89
C ALA A 3 -8.57 8.32 -0.98
N GLU A 4 -9.16 8.13 0.20
CA GLU A 4 -9.37 9.13 1.25
C GLU A 4 -8.37 8.93 2.39
N GLU A 5 -8.23 9.96 3.22
CA GLU A 5 -7.41 9.92 4.44
C GLU A 5 -7.74 8.70 5.30
N GLY A 6 -6.71 8.07 5.87
CA GLY A 6 -6.86 6.90 6.73
C GLY A 6 -7.21 5.60 6.00
N GLN A 7 -7.42 5.62 4.68
CA GLN A 7 -7.63 4.39 3.91
C GLN A 7 -6.30 3.69 3.60
N VAL A 8 -6.40 2.40 3.28
CA VAL A 8 -5.27 1.57 2.83
C VAL A 8 -5.30 1.45 1.31
N TRP A 9 -4.14 1.63 0.66
CA TRP A 9 -4.03 1.49 -0.79
C TRP A 9 -3.38 0.17 -1.21
N ILE A 10 -4.16 -0.67 -1.87
CA ILE A 10 -3.70 -1.96 -2.42
C ILE A 10 -3.22 -1.76 -3.86
N THR A 11 -1.97 -2.09 -4.16
CA THR A 11 -1.34 -1.79 -5.47
C THR A 11 -0.26 -2.80 -5.87
N LEU A 12 0.07 -2.81 -7.17
CA LEU A 12 1.19 -3.56 -7.77
C LEU A 12 2.43 -2.68 -8.00
N GLN A 13 2.30 -1.37 -7.79
CA GLN A 13 3.35 -0.40 -8.06
C GLN A 13 4.42 -0.48 -6.97
N THR A 14 5.69 -0.63 -7.35
CA THR A 14 6.83 -0.83 -6.42
C THR A 14 7.83 0.32 -6.38
N HIS A 15 7.58 1.38 -7.15
CA HIS A 15 8.45 2.55 -7.24
C HIS A 15 8.08 3.60 -6.20
N LYS A 16 9.03 4.46 -5.85
CA LYS A 16 8.90 5.51 -4.81
C LYS A 16 7.69 6.43 -4.94
N ASN A 17 7.14 6.58 -6.14
CA ASN A 17 5.97 7.42 -6.39
C ASN A 17 4.74 6.97 -5.57
N ILE A 18 4.64 5.69 -5.22
CA ILE A 18 3.55 5.20 -4.37
C ILE A 18 3.58 5.86 -2.98
N VAL A 19 4.78 6.10 -2.45
CA VAL A 19 4.98 6.70 -1.12
C VAL A 19 4.60 8.17 -1.17
N ALA A 20 5.05 8.90 -2.18
CA ALA A 20 4.72 10.31 -2.35
C ALA A 20 3.20 10.55 -2.45
N VAL A 21 2.49 9.68 -3.18
CA VAL A 21 1.03 9.75 -3.30
C VAL A 21 0.33 9.39 -1.98
N ALA A 22 0.83 8.38 -1.28
CA ALA A 22 0.25 7.97 0.00
C ALA A 22 0.44 9.01 1.10
N SER A 23 1.62 9.63 1.16
CA SER A 23 1.92 10.74 2.07
C SER A 23 1.02 11.95 1.77
N LEU A 24 0.93 12.38 0.50
CA LEU A 24 0.08 13.51 0.09
C LEU A 24 -1.41 13.31 0.42
N LYS A 25 -1.88 12.06 0.46
CA LYS A 25 -3.27 11.70 0.75
C LYS A 25 -3.51 11.25 2.19
N GLU A 26 -2.49 11.28 3.03
CA GLU A 26 -2.57 10.85 4.44
C GLU A 26 -3.15 9.43 4.57
N LEU A 27 -2.68 8.52 3.70
CA LEU A 27 -3.10 7.12 3.71
C LEU A 27 -2.50 6.38 4.89
N ALA A 28 -3.25 5.44 5.45
CA ALA A 28 -2.82 4.67 6.62
C ALA A 28 -1.73 3.64 6.29
N ALA A 29 -1.74 3.07 5.08
CA ALA A 29 -0.73 2.12 4.61
C ALA A 29 -0.83 1.88 3.10
N ILE A 30 0.23 1.28 2.53
CA ILE A 30 0.24 0.69 1.19
C ILE A 30 0.42 -0.82 1.31
N VAL A 31 -0.35 -1.58 0.54
CA VAL A 31 -0.23 -3.04 0.44
C VAL A 31 0.18 -3.44 -0.97
N LEU A 32 1.34 -4.07 -1.07
CA LEU A 32 1.87 -4.66 -2.30
C LEU A 32 1.34 -6.08 -2.47
N VAL A 33 0.79 -6.37 -3.64
CA VAL A 33 0.14 -7.65 -3.95
C VAL A 33 1.00 -8.52 -4.86
N LYS A 34 0.66 -9.81 -4.98
CA LYS A 34 1.33 -10.82 -5.82
C LYS A 34 2.81 -11.04 -5.49
N GLY A 35 3.21 -10.84 -4.23
CA GLY A 35 4.59 -11.06 -3.78
C GLY A 35 5.59 -10.04 -4.33
N PHE A 36 5.11 -8.89 -4.82
CA PHE A 36 5.99 -7.82 -5.27
C PHE A 36 6.77 -7.23 -4.09
N VAL A 37 8.07 -7.06 -4.30
CA VAL A 37 9.00 -6.48 -3.31
C VAL A 37 9.32 -5.05 -3.73
N PRO A 38 9.17 -4.06 -2.84
CA PRO A 38 9.52 -2.67 -3.15
C PRO A 38 11.03 -2.52 -3.35
N GLU A 39 11.42 -1.56 -4.17
CA GLU A 39 12.83 -1.16 -4.31
C GLU A 39 13.36 -0.60 -2.99
N ALA A 40 14.66 -0.71 -2.73
CA ALA A 40 15.28 -0.22 -1.50
C ALA A 40 14.98 1.28 -1.27
N GLU A 41 15.07 2.11 -2.32
CA GLU A 41 14.72 3.54 -2.26
C GLU A 41 13.25 3.76 -1.85
N THR A 42 12.34 2.87 -2.27
CA THR A 42 10.92 2.95 -1.90
C THR A 42 10.72 2.63 -0.42
N VAL A 43 11.46 1.67 0.12
CA VAL A 43 11.44 1.35 1.56
C VAL A 43 11.98 2.52 2.38
N GLU A 44 13.12 3.09 1.97
CA GLU A 44 13.71 4.26 2.65
C GLU A 44 12.78 5.46 2.64
N ALA A 45 12.16 5.77 1.48
CA ALA A 45 11.18 6.84 1.37
C ALA A 45 9.97 6.59 2.28
N ALA A 46 9.45 5.35 2.31
CA ALA A 46 8.31 5.00 3.15
C ALA A 46 8.62 5.14 4.65
N MET A 47 9.82 4.76 5.08
CA MET A 47 10.28 4.97 6.45
C MET A 47 10.41 6.45 6.81
N ALA A 48 10.95 7.27 5.89
CA ALA A 48 11.11 8.71 6.11
C ALA A 48 9.77 9.44 6.23
N GLU A 49 8.80 9.07 5.40
CA GLU A 49 7.44 9.64 5.39
C GLU A 49 6.52 9.02 6.43
N GLY A 50 6.96 7.97 7.15
CA GLY A 50 6.15 7.27 8.14
C GLY A 50 4.98 6.48 7.55
N ILE A 51 5.06 6.05 6.29
CA ILE A 51 4.02 5.29 5.59
C ILE A 51 4.34 3.78 5.67
N PRO A 52 3.50 2.95 6.32
CA PRO A 52 3.69 1.51 6.34
C PRO A 52 3.60 0.88 4.93
N LEU A 53 4.60 0.07 4.57
CA LEU A 53 4.56 -0.83 3.42
C LEU A 53 4.32 -2.26 3.88
N LEU A 54 3.26 -2.88 3.37
CA LEU A 54 2.87 -4.26 3.67
C LEU A 54 2.95 -5.10 2.39
N GLY A 55 3.22 -6.40 2.51
CA GLY A 55 3.30 -7.33 1.39
C GLY A 55 2.31 -8.49 1.52
N SER A 56 1.77 -8.94 0.38
CA SER A 56 0.94 -10.13 0.28
C SER A 56 1.19 -10.88 -1.03
N ASP A 57 1.17 -12.21 -0.98
CA ASP A 57 1.24 -13.06 -2.17
C ASP A 57 -0.08 -13.10 -2.96
N LEU A 58 -1.18 -12.65 -2.36
CA LEU A 58 -2.50 -12.62 -2.98
C LEU A 58 -2.61 -11.49 -4.01
N GLY A 59 -3.54 -11.62 -4.97
CA GLY A 59 -3.92 -10.53 -5.85
C GLY A 59 -4.78 -9.46 -5.16
N ALA A 60 -4.89 -8.29 -5.78
CA ALA A 60 -5.68 -7.17 -5.24
C ALA A 60 -7.15 -7.54 -4.97
N PHE A 61 -7.78 -8.31 -5.86
CA PHE A 61 -9.16 -8.77 -5.67
C PHE A 61 -9.30 -9.66 -4.43
N GLU A 62 -8.43 -10.66 -4.29
CA GLU A 62 -8.49 -11.66 -3.23
C GLU A 62 -8.24 -11.03 -1.85
N ILE A 63 -7.22 -10.17 -1.74
CA ILE A 63 -6.92 -9.52 -0.46
C ILE A 63 -7.99 -8.49 -0.09
N SER A 64 -8.53 -7.74 -1.08
CA SER A 64 -9.64 -6.81 -0.83
C SER A 64 -10.87 -7.55 -0.31
N GLY A 65 -11.20 -8.69 -0.93
CA GLY A 65 -12.32 -9.53 -0.49
C GLY A 65 -12.13 -10.08 0.93
N LYS A 66 -10.92 -10.53 1.27
CA LYS A 66 -10.60 -11.01 2.63
C LYS A 66 -10.65 -9.89 3.67
N LEU A 67 -10.13 -8.71 3.36
CA LEU A 67 -10.19 -7.55 4.26
C LEU A 67 -11.64 -7.11 4.49
N TYR A 68 -12.45 -7.10 3.43
CA TYR A 68 -13.87 -6.79 3.55
C TYR A 68 -14.62 -7.80 4.43
N ASP A 69 -14.40 -9.11 4.23
CA ASP A 69 -15.02 -10.16 5.04
C ASP A 69 -14.59 -10.11 6.51
N LEU A 70 -13.33 -9.74 6.78
CA LEU A 70 -12.79 -9.59 8.14
C LEU A 70 -13.36 -8.37 8.89
N LEU A 71 -13.64 -7.28 8.17
CA LEU A 71 -14.13 -6.03 8.75
C LEU A 71 -15.66 -5.97 8.88
N LYS A 72 -16.36 -7.00 8.41
CA LYS A 72 -17.81 -7.10 8.45
C LYS A 72 -18.35 -7.40 9.86
#